data_AF-A0A940NWL7-F1
#
_entry.id   AF-A0A940NWL7-F1
#
_cell.length_a   1.000
_cell.length_b   1.000
_cell.length_c   1.000
_cell.angle_alpha   90.00
_cell.angle_beta   90.00
_cell.angle_gamma   90.00
#
_symmetry.space_group_name_H-M   'P 1'
#
loop_
_entity.id
_entity.type
_entity.pdbx_description
1 polymer ?
#
loop_
_entity_poly.entity_id
_entity_poly.type
_entity_poly.pdbx_seq_one_letter_code
_entity_poly.pdbx_strand_id
1 'polypeptide(L)'
;GSLRKLTVPAAIASIGDSAFSLTPWYDNLLYHHDLIIFNGKVYDAGRRCTGTVTVPDYVTEIEDYAFYSCSGLKTVILPESVESVGEYAFCDCPDLRTVMFRNPKCEIPAKSSTISNKKTGGSKDFYRGIIYGEKGSTAQTFAKKMGFRFEDTEEFERRQEQERIRQLMYGDRDADDASEPGTTAAAFGTTDQNGTETGENGTSAEKSSKTTAKADASEKRE
;
A
#
# COMPACT_ATOMS: atom_id res chain seq x y z
N GLY A 1 7.56 -28.68 28.60
CA GLY A 1 6.42 -28.42 29.50
C GLY A 1 5.48 -27.44 28.82
N SER A 2 4.16 -27.67 28.87
CA SER A 2 3.17 -26.79 28.22
C SER A 2 2.93 -25.56 29.08
N LEU A 3 3.55 -24.43 28.73
CA LEU A 3 3.17 -23.12 29.27
C LEU A 3 1.72 -22.86 28.83
N ARG A 4 0.82 -22.54 29.77
CA ARG A 4 -0.62 -22.29 29.48
C ARG A 4 -1.09 -20.90 29.93
N LYS A 5 -0.36 -20.28 30.84
CA LYS A 5 -0.60 -18.92 31.34
C LYS A 5 0.75 -18.27 31.60
N LEU A 6 0.97 -17.11 30.99
CA LEU A 6 2.13 -16.27 31.26
C LEU A 6 1.62 -14.93 31.77
N THR A 7 2.19 -14.48 32.88
CA THR A 7 2.10 -13.09 33.31
C THR A 7 3.51 -12.55 33.19
N VAL A 8 3.73 -11.65 32.24
CA VAL A 8 5.02 -10.95 32.07
C VAL A 8 5.00 -9.76 33.04
N PRO A 9 5.74 -9.81 34.16
CA PRO A 9 5.85 -8.64 35.03
C PRO A 9 6.51 -7.48 34.28
N ALA A 10 6.05 -6.26 34.56
CA ALA A 10 6.56 -5.02 33.94
C ALA A 10 8.07 -4.79 34.15
N ALA A 11 8.70 -5.52 35.08
CA ALA A 11 10.14 -5.48 35.35
C ALA A 11 11.00 -6.23 34.32
N ILE A 12 10.41 -7.02 33.41
CA ILE A 12 11.17 -7.71 32.35
C ILE A 12 11.49 -6.68 31.26
N ALA A 13 12.77 -6.35 31.09
CA ALA A 13 13.23 -5.33 30.15
C ALA A 13 13.17 -5.77 28.68
N SER A 14 13.30 -7.08 28.41
CA SER A 14 13.20 -7.64 27.06
C SER A 14 12.71 -9.08 27.09
N ILE A 15 12.00 -9.47 26.05
CA ILE A 15 11.67 -10.86 25.74
C ILE A 15 12.58 -11.25 24.57
N GLY A 16 13.33 -12.34 24.71
CA GLY A 16 14.21 -12.81 23.64
C GLY A 16 13.42 -13.28 22.42
N ASP A 17 14.04 -13.21 21.24
CA ASP A 17 13.47 -13.77 20.02
C ASP A 17 13.02 -15.22 20.26
N SER A 18 11.81 -15.53 19.82
CA SER A 18 11.24 -16.87 19.94
C SER A 18 11.14 -17.41 21.38
N ALA A 19 11.23 -16.57 22.43
CA ALA A 19 11.22 -16.98 23.84
C ALA A 19 9.98 -17.81 24.24
N PHE A 20 8.87 -17.65 23.52
CA PHE A 20 7.65 -18.43 23.70
C PHE A 20 7.27 -19.25 22.47
N SER A 21 8.14 -19.33 21.46
CA SER A 21 7.94 -20.17 20.29
C SER A 21 7.68 -21.63 20.73
N LEU A 22 6.80 -22.32 20.01
CA LEU A 22 6.43 -23.71 20.28
C LEU A 22 5.81 -23.94 21.69
N THR A 23 5.38 -22.88 22.38
CA THR A 23 4.59 -23.02 23.60
C THR A 23 3.09 -23.00 23.26
N PRO A 24 2.28 -23.87 23.88
CA PRO A 24 0.83 -23.83 23.70
C PRO A 24 0.19 -22.50 24.12
N TRP A 25 0.85 -21.75 25.02
CA TRP A 25 0.47 -20.39 25.38
C TRP A 25 0.63 -19.43 24.20
N TYR A 26 1.76 -19.45 23.50
CA TYR A 26 2.01 -18.65 22.30
C TYR A 26 1.09 -19.06 21.14
N ASP A 27 0.94 -20.36 20.90
CA ASP A 27 0.01 -20.86 19.88
C ASP A 27 -1.43 -20.38 20.15
N ASN A 28 -1.89 -20.44 21.40
CA ASN A 28 -3.22 -19.92 21.77
C ASN A 28 -3.32 -18.39 21.68
N LEU A 29 -2.23 -17.67 21.95
CA LEU A 29 -2.18 -16.20 21.84
C LEU A 29 -2.30 -15.77 20.37
N LEU A 30 -1.60 -16.46 19.46
CA LEU A 30 -1.72 -16.30 18.01
C LEU A 30 -3.13 -16.63 17.48
N TYR A 31 -3.91 -17.43 18.21
CA TYR A 31 -5.30 -17.74 17.85
C TYR A 31 -6.27 -16.61 18.17
N HIS A 32 -5.95 -15.65 19.05
CA HIS A 32 -6.92 -14.65 19.53
C HIS A 32 -6.47 -13.19 19.50
N HIS A 33 -5.17 -12.89 19.32
CA HIS A 33 -4.66 -11.52 19.38
C HIS A 33 -3.99 -11.10 18.07
N ASP A 34 -4.44 -9.95 17.54
CA ASP A 34 -3.98 -9.41 16.25
C ASP A 34 -2.58 -8.80 16.32
N LEU A 35 -2.12 -8.40 17.52
CA LEU A 35 -0.74 -7.96 17.82
C LEU A 35 -0.31 -8.45 19.21
N ILE A 36 0.90 -8.97 19.33
CA ILE A 36 1.57 -9.35 20.57
C ILE A 36 2.50 -8.20 20.95
N ILE A 37 2.08 -7.42 21.96
CA ILE A 37 2.78 -6.21 22.41
C ILE A 37 3.24 -6.37 23.85
N PHE A 38 4.52 -6.11 24.13
CA PHE A 38 5.07 -6.05 25.48
C PHE A 38 5.99 -4.84 25.62
N ASN A 39 5.81 -4.05 26.70
CA ASN A 39 6.59 -2.84 26.98
C ASN A 39 6.72 -1.87 25.80
N GLY A 40 5.61 -1.63 25.09
CA GLY A 40 5.62 -0.73 23.93
C GLY A 40 6.32 -1.32 22.71
N LYS A 41 6.57 -2.63 22.68
CA LYS A 41 7.20 -3.30 21.53
C LYS A 41 6.29 -4.33 20.90
N VAL A 42 6.18 -4.33 19.59
CA VAL A 42 5.45 -5.39 18.84
C VAL A 42 6.42 -6.53 18.57
N TYR A 43 6.13 -7.71 19.10
CA TYR A 43 6.95 -8.91 18.93
C TYR A 43 6.44 -9.84 17.82
N ASP A 44 5.12 -9.91 17.62
CA ASP A 44 4.51 -10.76 16.61
C ASP A 44 3.10 -10.25 16.30
N ALA A 45 2.77 -10.12 15.03
CA ALA A 45 1.44 -9.89 14.52
C ALA A 45 0.88 -11.26 14.16
N GLY A 46 -0.06 -11.73 14.98
CA GLY A 46 -0.48 -13.12 14.94
C GLY A 46 -0.93 -13.57 13.55
N ARG A 47 -1.00 -14.89 13.34
CA ARG A 47 -1.29 -15.53 12.03
C ARG A 47 -2.59 -15.10 11.32
N ARG A 48 -3.40 -14.23 11.92
CA ARG A 48 -4.63 -13.62 11.39
C ARG A 48 -4.54 -12.11 11.14
N CYS A 49 -3.35 -11.54 11.13
CA CYS A 49 -3.12 -10.15 10.73
C CYS A 49 -3.62 -9.95 9.29
N THR A 50 -4.79 -9.30 9.15
CA THR A 50 -5.47 -9.11 7.87
C THR A 50 -5.97 -7.68 7.70
N GLY A 51 -6.01 -7.20 6.46
CA GLY A 51 -6.52 -5.87 6.14
C GLY A 51 -5.60 -4.75 6.61
N THR A 52 -6.15 -3.80 7.35
CA THR A 52 -5.42 -2.63 7.85
C THR A 52 -5.11 -2.82 9.33
N VAL A 53 -3.83 -2.72 9.68
CA VAL A 53 -3.37 -2.71 11.05
C VAL A 53 -2.83 -1.33 11.40
N THR A 54 -3.41 -0.74 12.45
CA THR A 54 -2.88 0.46 13.08
C THR A 54 -2.15 0.04 14.35
N VAL A 55 -0.85 0.32 14.41
CA VAL A 55 -0.07 0.09 15.63
C VAL A 55 -0.49 1.11 16.69
N PRO A 56 -0.72 0.70 17.96
CA PRO A 56 -1.13 1.61 19.02
C PRO A 56 -0.09 2.70 19.33
N ASP A 57 -0.54 3.90 19.69
CA ASP A 57 0.30 5.10 19.92
C ASP A 57 1.24 5.03 21.14
N TYR A 58 1.19 3.94 21.92
CA TYR A 58 2.15 3.69 23.01
C TYR A 58 3.29 2.76 22.59
N VAL A 59 3.26 2.23 21.36
CA VAL A 59 4.31 1.39 20.83
C VAL A 59 5.46 2.26 20.34
N THR A 60 6.66 1.95 20.80
CA THR A 60 7.92 2.60 20.45
C THR A 60 8.76 1.80 19.48
N GLU A 61 8.56 0.48 19.40
CA GLU A 61 9.43 -0.39 18.60
C GLU A 61 8.65 -1.53 17.94
N ILE A 62 9.00 -1.81 16.69
CA ILE A 62 8.59 -3.03 15.99
C ILE A 62 9.80 -3.95 15.98
N GLU A 63 9.73 -5.10 16.63
CA GLU A 63 10.87 -6.02 16.73
C GLU A 63 11.12 -6.75 15.41
N ASP A 64 12.26 -7.44 15.35
CA ASP A 64 12.63 -8.29 14.22
C ASP A 64 11.51 -9.31 13.94
N TYR A 65 11.22 -9.56 12.66
CA TYR A 65 10.20 -10.52 12.21
C TYR A 65 8.77 -10.28 12.72
N ALA A 66 8.46 -9.14 13.35
CA ALA A 66 7.18 -8.92 14.01
C ALA A 66 5.95 -9.15 13.11
N PHE A 67 6.00 -8.87 11.82
CA PHE A 67 4.91 -9.13 10.86
C PHE A 67 5.32 -10.15 9.79
N TYR A 68 6.30 -11.01 10.06
CA TYR A 68 6.80 -11.98 9.10
C TYR A 68 5.69 -12.89 8.54
N SER A 69 5.64 -13.03 7.22
CA SER A 69 4.67 -13.87 6.50
C SER A 69 3.19 -13.56 6.79
N CYS A 70 2.86 -12.32 7.15
CA CYS A 70 1.47 -11.87 7.31
C CYS A 70 0.75 -11.83 5.95
N SER A 71 0.08 -12.93 5.59
CA SER A 71 -0.46 -13.16 4.24
C SER A 71 -1.65 -12.28 3.87
N GLY A 72 -2.46 -11.86 4.84
CA GLY A 72 -3.62 -11.01 4.61
C GLY A 72 -3.42 -9.53 4.94
N LEU A 73 -2.26 -9.15 5.48
CA LEU A 73 -1.94 -7.77 5.83
C LEU A 73 -1.82 -6.94 4.55
N LYS A 74 -2.65 -5.90 4.41
CA LYS A 74 -2.69 -5.01 3.24
C LYS A 74 -2.07 -3.65 3.53
N THR A 75 -2.33 -3.13 4.72
CA THR A 75 -1.89 -1.80 5.16
C THR A 75 -1.40 -1.89 6.59
N VAL A 76 -0.23 -1.30 6.87
CA VAL A 76 0.22 -1.04 8.23
C VAL A 76 0.44 0.45 8.44
N ILE A 77 -0.06 0.96 9.57
CA ILE A 77 0.09 2.34 10.00
C ILE A 77 0.91 2.35 11.28
N LEU A 78 2.11 2.93 11.19
CA LEU A 78 3.03 3.13 12.30
C LEU A 78 2.88 4.56 12.83
N PRO A 79 2.43 4.76 14.08
CA PRO A 79 2.19 6.07 14.67
C PRO A 79 3.51 6.81 14.94
N GLU A 80 3.39 8.09 15.36
CA GLU A 80 4.54 8.94 15.65
C GLU A 80 5.42 8.41 16.80
N SER A 81 4.83 7.60 17.68
CA SER A 81 5.52 6.99 18.81
C SER A 81 6.53 5.93 18.40
N VAL A 82 6.41 5.32 17.21
CA VAL A 82 7.31 4.26 16.75
C VAL A 82 8.65 4.87 16.35
N GLU A 83 9.68 4.58 17.12
CA GLU A 83 11.05 5.07 16.97
C GLU A 83 11.91 4.15 16.10
N SER A 84 11.65 2.84 16.10
CA SER A 84 12.45 1.88 15.34
C SER A 84 11.62 0.71 14.79
N VAL A 85 12.12 0.15 13.68
CA VAL A 85 11.63 -1.08 13.06
C VAL A 85 12.78 -2.09 12.94
N GLY A 86 12.51 -3.34 13.30
CA GLY A 86 13.47 -4.44 13.24
C GLY A 86 13.71 -4.95 11.82
N GLU A 87 14.73 -5.78 11.70
CA GLU A 87 15.02 -6.49 10.46
C GLU A 87 13.92 -7.49 10.14
N TYR A 88 13.63 -7.66 8.85
CA TYR A 88 12.60 -8.59 8.36
C TYR A 88 11.19 -8.36 8.93
N ALA A 89 10.95 -7.22 9.60
CA ALA A 89 9.68 -6.94 10.29
C ALA A 89 8.47 -7.16 9.39
N PHE A 90 8.52 -6.76 8.11
CA PHE A 90 7.43 -6.96 7.14
C PHE A 90 7.88 -7.82 5.96
N CYS A 91 8.71 -8.82 6.21
CA CYS A 91 9.17 -9.73 5.16
C CYS A 91 8.09 -10.75 4.78
N ASP A 92 8.04 -11.14 3.51
CA ASP A 92 7.13 -12.17 2.98
C ASP A 92 5.64 -11.87 3.22
N CYS A 93 5.24 -10.60 3.20
CA CYS A 93 3.83 -10.18 3.35
C CYS A 93 3.17 -10.00 1.97
N PRO A 94 2.67 -11.05 1.28
CA PRO A 94 2.29 -11.01 -0.14
C PRO A 94 1.21 -9.99 -0.50
N ASP A 95 0.31 -9.67 0.44
CA ASP A 95 -0.79 -8.72 0.22
C ASP A 95 -0.47 -7.31 0.70
N LEU A 96 0.69 -7.08 1.32
CA LEU A 96 1.06 -5.76 1.83
C LEU A 96 1.24 -4.80 0.66
N ARG A 97 0.49 -3.69 0.66
CA ARG A 97 0.53 -2.64 -0.38
C ARG A 97 0.84 -1.26 0.18
N THR A 98 0.65 -1.06 1.48
CA THR A 98 0.84 0.24 2.12
C THR A 98 1.57 0.08 3.44
N VAL A 99 2.66 0.81 3.62
CA VAL A 99 3.33 1.01 4.92
C VAL A 99 3.39 2.51 5.16
N MET A 100 2.77 3.01 6.24
CA MET A 100 2.76 4.42 6.58
C MET A 100 3.57 4.67 7.85
N PHE A 101 4.60 5.51 7.74
CA PHE A 101 5.42 5.97 8.85
C PHE A 101 5.01 7.39 9.22
N ARG A 102 4.42 7.57 10.41
CA ARG A 102 4.10 8.90 10.94
C ARG A 102 5.31 9.58 11.58
N ASN A 103 6.22 8.81 12.18
CA ASN A 103 7.46 9.36 12.73
C ASN A 103 8.47 9.64 11.61
N PRO A 104 8.85 10.92 11.35
CA PRO A 104 9.83 11.26 10.31
C PRO A 104 11.25 10.77 10.62
N LYS A 105 11.52 10.38 11.87
CA LYS A 105 12.83 9.93 12.35
C LYS A 105 12.87 8.43 12.69
N CYS A 106 11.84 7.66 12.35
CA CYS A 106 11.81 6.22 12.59
C CYS A 106 13.08 5.55 12.03
N GLU A 107 13.81 4.80 12.84
CA GLU A 107 14.98 4.04 12.39
C GLU A 107 14.51 2.83 11.59
N ILE A 108 14.95 2.73 10.33
CA ILE A 108 14.57 1.67 9.40
C ILE A 108 15.84 0.98 8.89
N PRO A 109 16.03 -0.33 9.15
CA PRO A 109 17.16 -1.08 8.66
C PRO A 109 17.22 -1.01 7.14
N ALA A 110 18.39 -0.62 6.60
CA ALA A 110 18.59 -0.42 5.18
C ALA A 110 18.80 -1.74 4.42
N LYS A 111 17.84 -2.66 4.57
CA LYS A 111 17.77 -3.96 3.89
C LYS A 111 16.46 -4.04 3.12
N SER A 112 16.50 -4.61 1.91
CA SER A 112 15.28 -4.83 1.10
C SER A 112 14.33 -5.85 1.72
N SER A 113 14.82 -6.65 2.67
CA SER A 113 14.04 -7.66 3.38
C SER A 113 13.23 -7.08 4.55
N THR A 114 13.53 -5.87 5.01
CA THR A 114 12.75 -5.20 6.08
C THR A 114 11.29 -5.06 5.71
N ILE A 115 11.01 -4.75 4.43
CA ILE A 115 9.66 -4.65 3.87
C ILE A 115 9.64 -5.37 2.53
N SER A 116 8.88 -6.47 2.42
CA SER A 116 8.73 -7.19 1.16
C SER A 116 7.36 -7.86 1.02
N ASN A 117 6.82 -7.86 -0.20
CA ASN A 117 5.53 -8.49 -0.53
C ASN A 117 5.67 -9.48 -1.69
N LYS A 118 6.85 -10.09 -1.78
CA LYS A 118 7.22 -10.99 -2.87
C LYS A 118 6.42 -12.28 -2.78
N LYS A 119 5.87 -12.73 -3.92
CA LYS A 119 5.50 -14.15 -4.10
C LYS A 119 6.79 -14.93 -4.37
N THR A 120 7.03 -15.99 -3.61
CA THR A 120 8.20 -16.89 -3.68
C THR A 120 8.68 -17.15 -5.12
N GLY A 121 10.01 -17.01 -5.38
CA GLY A 121 10.63 -17.46 -6.66
C GLY A 121 11.60 -16.52 -7.43
N GLY A 122 12.01 -15.35 -6.91
CA GLY A 122 12.92 -14.41 -7.62
C GLY A 122 14.21 -14.08 -6.86
N SER A 123 15.29 -13.66 -7.55
CA SER A 123 16.63 -13.42 -6.96
C SER A 123 16.80 -12.13 -6.13
N LYS A 124 15.76 -11.30 -5.95
CA LYS A 124 15.82 -10.12 -5.06
C LYS A 124 14.48 -9.91 -4.36
N ASP A 125 14.52 -9.53 -3.08
CA ASP A 125 13.32 -9.09 -2.36
C ASP A 125 12.95 -7.69 -2.83
N PHE A 126 11.71 -7.52 -3.24
CA PHE A 126 11.21 -6.24 -3.75
C PHE A 126 9.83 -5.98 -3.20
N TYR A 127 9.61 -4.76 -2.71
CA TYR A 127 8.32 -4.28 -2.27
C TYR A 127 7.62 -3.54 -3.40
N ARG A 128 6.44 -4.04 -3.81
CA ARG A 128 5.61 -3.44 -4.90
C ARG A 128 4.53 -2.48 -4.40
N GLY A 129 4.55 -2.13 -3.12
CA GLY A 129 3.60 -1.20 -2.54
C GLY A 129 4.08 0.25 -2.54
N ILE A 130 3.46 1.06 -1.69
CA ILE A 130 3.78 2.47 -1.48
C ILE A 130 4.19 2.65 -0.02
N ILE A 131 5.33 3.29 0.19
CA ILE A 131 5.74 3.78 1.50
C ILE A 131 5.24 5.22 1.64
N TYR A 132 4.47 5.49 2.69
CA TYR A 132 4.02 6.83 3.04
C TYR A 132 4.85 7.37 4.21
N GLY A 133 5.19 8.64 4.14
CA GLY A 133 5.81 9.37 5.25
C GLY A 133 5.93 10.86 4.94
N GLU A 134 6.43 11.63 5.89
CA GLU A 134 6.73 13.06 5.68
C GLU A 134 7.90 13.23 4.68
N LYS A 135 7.89 14.31 3.89
CA LYS A 135 9.03 14.67 3.04
C LYS A 135 10.28 14.94 3.88
N GLY A 136 11.42 14.37 3.48
CA GLY A 136 12.68 14.47 4.22
C GLY A 136 12.84 13.41 5.32
N SER A 137 11.85 12.55 5.55
CA SER A 137 11.89 11.49 6.55
C SER A 137 12.92 10.39 6.26
N THR A 138 13.22 9.60 7.29
CA THR A 138 13.95 8.34 7.17
C THR A 138 13.24 7.36 6.23
N ALA A 139 11.89 7.33 6.24
CA ALA A 139 11.09 6.52 5.32
C ALA A 139 11.29 6.90 3.85
N GLN A 140 11.35 8.20 3.53
CA GLN A 140 11.68 8.66 2.18
C GLN A 140 13.09 8.23 1.77
N THR A 141 14.06 8.40 2.67
CA THR A 141 15.46 8.01 2.43
C THR A 141 15.59 6.51 2.19
N PHE A 142 14.92 5.70 3.02
CA PHE A 142 14.85 4.25 2.88
C PHE A 142 14.24 3.85 1.52
N ALA A 143 13.07 4.39 1.18
CA ALA A 143 12.39 4.11 -0.08
C ALA A 143 13.29 4.44 -1.29
N LYS A 144 13.94 5.61 -1.28
CA LYS A 144 14.89 6.02 -2.33
C LYS A 144 16.07 5.06 -2.45
N LYS A 145 16.66 4.63 -1.33
CA LYS A 145 17.80 3.70 -1.30
C LYS A 145 17.43 2.31 -1.84
N MET A 146 16.21 1.85 -1.56
CA MET A 146 15.72 0.54 -2.01
C MET A 146 15.08 0.57 -3.41
N GLY A 147 14.83 1.75 -3.97
CA GLY A 147 14.09 1.90 -5.23
C GLY A 147 12.60 1.60 -5.08
N PHE A 148 12.04 1.82 -3.90
CA PHE A 148 10.60 1.66 -3.62
C PHE A 148 9.84 2.95 -3.92
N ARG A 149 8.54 2.83 -4.23
CA ARG A 149 7.66 3.99 -4.41
C ARG A 149 7.40 4.65 -3.06
N PHE A 150 7.49 5.98 -3.04
CA PHE A 150 7.23 6.81 -1.87
C PHE A 150 6.20 7.88 -2.21
N GLU A 151 5.29 8.16 -1.27
CA GLU A 151 4.33 9.27 -1.34
C GLU A 151 4.31 10.06 -0.03
N ASP A 152 4.07 11.37 -0.15
CA ASP A 152 3.91 12.24 1.00
C ASP A 152 2.56 12.00 1.69
N THR A 153 2.58 11.87 3.01
CA THR A 153 1.38 11.63 3.82
C THR A 153 0.45 12.83 3.80
N GLU A 154 0.97 14.06 3.87
CA GLU A 154 0.13 15.26 3.86
C GLU A 154 -0.63 15.40 2.53
N GLU A 155 0.02 15.07 1.40
CA GLU A 155 -0.63 15.09 0.09
C GLU A 155 -1.67 13.99 -0.07
N PHE A 156 -1.43 12.82 0.51
CA PHE A 156 -2.42 11.75 0.55
C PHE A 156 -3.65 12.17 1.37
N GLU A 157 -3.47 12.68 2.59
CA GLU A 157 -4.56 13.09 3.47
C GLU A 157 -5.36 14.25 2.89
N ARG A 158 -4.69 15.24 2.29
CA ARG A 158 -5.36 16.34 1.60
C ARG A 158 -6.22 15.86 0.44
N ARG A 159 -5.74 14.89 -0.35
CA ARG A 159 -6.53 14.28 -1.43
C ARG A 159 -7.74 13.52 -0.88
N GLN A 160 -7.58 12.76 0.21
CA GLN A 160 -8.69 12.05 0.84
C GLN A 160 -9.73 13.01 1.43
N GLU A 161 -9.30 14.09 2.07
CA GLU A 161 -10.19 15.10 2.64
C GLU A 161 -10.93 15.87 1.54
N GLN A 162 -10.23 16.26 0.47
CA GLN A 162 -10.86 16.93 -0.67
C GLN A 162 -11.93 16.04 -1.33
N GLU A 163 -11.68 14.74 -1.43
CA GLU A 163 -12.64 13.77 -1.96
C GLU A 163 -13.82 13.55 -1.00
N ARG A 164 -13.59 13.49 0.32
CA ARG A 164 -14.68 13.46 1.31
C ARG A 164 -15.56 14.70 1.24
N ILE A 165 -14.96 15.90 1.16
CA ILE A 165 -15.70 17.16 1.01
C ILE A 165 -16.49 17.14 -0.31
N ARG A 166 -15.89 16.67 -1.40
CA ARG A 166 -16.57 16.53 -2.70
C ARG A 166 -17.78 15.60 -2.59
N GLN A 167 -17.64 14.44 -1.96
CA GLN A 167 -18.74 13.49 -1.77
C GLN A 167 -19.84 14.06 -0.89
N LEU A 168 -19.50 14.79 0.18
CA LEU A 168 -20.49 15.48 1.03
C LEU A 168 -21.23 16.60 0.28
N MET A 169 -20.54 17.32 -0.61
CA MET A 169 -21.12 18.43 -1.38
C MET A 169 -22.00 17.96 -2.53
N TYR A 170 -21.69 16.81 -3.14
CA TYR A 170 -22.33 16.38 -4.39
C TYR A 170 -23.11 15.06 -4.30
N GLY A 171 -23.05 14.34 -3.17
CA GLY A 171 -23.63 13.00 -3.01
C GLY A 171 -23.01 11.96 -3.94
N ASP A 172 -23.36 10.69 -3.73
CA ASP A 172 -23.18 9.66 -4.77
C ASP A 172 -24.13 10.01 -5.91
N ARG A 173 -23.71 10.93 -6.80
CA ARG A 173 -24.32 11.03 -8.12
C ARG A 173 -23.93 9.74 -8.82
N ASP A 174 -24.86 8.79 -8.77
CA ASP A 174 -24.86 7.61 -9.63
C ASP A 174 -24.35 8.02 -11.02
N ALA A 175 -23.45 7.22 -11.56
CA ALA A 175 -22.79 7.43 -12.84
C ALA A 175 -23.74 7.33 -14.05
N ASP A 176 -25.00 7.75 -13.91
CA ASP A 176 -26.08 7.56 -14.88
C ASP A 176 -26.72 8.87 -15.39
N ASP A 177 -26.17 10.05 -15.06
CA ASP A 177 -26.58 11.29 -15.74
C ASP A 177 -25.37 12.14 -16.13
N ALA A 178 -24.62 11.62 -17.11
CA ALA A 178 -23.80 12.45 -17.99
C ALA A 178 -24.72 13.17 -19.00
N SER A 179 -25.61 14.03 -18.52
CA SER A 179 -26.05 15.18 -19.31
C SER A 179 -25.16 16.36 -18.91
N GLU A 180 -24.26 16.73 -19.84
CA GLU A 180 -23.39 17.88 -19.66
C GLU A 180 -24.22 19.13 -19.32
N PRO A 181 -23.79 19.98 -18.36
CA PRO A 181 -24.43 21.27 -18.18
C PRO A 181 -24.15 22.13 -19.40
N GLY A 182 -25.22 22.38 -20.17
CA GLY A 182 -25.23 23.29 -21.29
C GLY A 182 -24.62 24.64 -20.92
N THR A 183 -23.58 25.01 -21.64
CA THR A 183 -23.05 26.38 -21.66
C THR A 183 -24.14 27.29 -22.22
N THR A 184 -24.91 27.94 -21.36
CA THR A 184 -25.70 29.13 -21.73
C THR A 184 -24.79 30.34 -21.65
N ALA A 185 -23.99 30.54 -22.69
CA ALA A 185 -23.38 31.84 -22.95
C ALA A 185 -24.48 32.76 -23.49
N ALA A 186 -25.01 33.61 -22.62
CA ALA A 186 -25.78 34.78 -23.04
C ALA A 186 -24.84 35.74 -23.78
N ALA A 187 -24.96 35.82 -25.10
CA ALA A 187 -24.42 36.91 -25.89
C ALA A 187 -25.57 37.60 -26.62
N PHE A 188 -25.77 38.86 -26.25
CA PHE A 188 -26.63 39.83 -26.92
C PHE A 188 -26.32 39.86 -28.42
N GLY A 189 -27.38 39.86 -29.23
CA GLY A 189 -27.26 39.99 -30.67
C GLY A 189 -26.83 41.38 -31.12
N THR A 190 -26.18 41.40 -32.28
CA THR A 190 -26.52 42.30 -33.39
C THR A 190 -26.22 41.56 -34.69
N THR A 191 -27.09 41.75 -35.67
CA THR A 191 -26.92 41.43 -37.09
C THR A 191 -25.59 42.00 -37.62
N ASP A 192 -25.03 41.50 -38.72
CA ASP A 192 -25.30 42.02 -40.06
C ASP A 192 -24.73 41.09 -41.16
N GLN A 193 -25.13 41.41 -42.39
CA GLN A 193 -25.14 40.65 -43.65
C GLN A 193 -23.78 40.42 -44.33
N ASN A 194 -23.71 39.30 -45.06
CA ASN A 194 -22.92 38.97 -46.28
C ASN A 194 -22.39 37.53 -46.13
N GLY A 195 -22.80 36.53 -46.90
CA GLY A 195 -22.84 36.53 -48.36
C GLY A 195 -21.53 35.93 -48.87
N THR A 196 -21.47 34.60 -49.06
CA THR A 196 -20.82 33.90 -50.20
C THR A 196 -20.82 32.39 -50.00
N GLU A 197 -21.32 31.70 -51.02
CA GLU A 197 -21.21 30.26 -51.27
C GLU A 197 -19.78 29.88 -51.68
N THR A 198 -19.33 28.70 -51.27
CA THR A 198 -18.67 27.63 -52.07
C THR A 198 -18.65 26.40 -51.14
N GLY A 199 -19.03 25.18 -51.52
CA GLY A 199 -18.90 24.49 -52.79
C GLY A 199 -17.92 23.33 -52.60
N GLU A 200 -18.33 22.13 -53.03
CA GLU A 200 -17.53 20.90 -53.27
C GLU A 200 -17.37 19.92 -52.09
N ASN A 201 -18.05 18.77 -52.10
CA ASN A 201 -17.90 17.54 -52.92
C ASN A 201 -16.82 16.59 -52.40
N GLY A 202 -17.18 15.31 -52.26
CA GLY A 202 -16.22 14.20 -52.35
C GLY A 202 -16.46 13.00 -51.43
N THR A 203 -17.40 12.13 -51.83
CA THR A 203 -17.26 10.65 -51.92
C THR A 203 -16.24 9.93 -51.00
N SER A 204 -16.66 9.07 -50.08
CA SER A 204 -17.15 7.68 -50.25
C SER A 204 -16.07 6.60 -50.48
N ALA A 205 -16.02 5.70 -49.49
CA ALA A 205 -15.94 4.24 -49.58
C ALA A 205 -14.62 3.47 -49.82
N GLU A 206 -14.45 2.47 -48.92
CA GLU A 206 -13.91 1.11 -49.14
C GLU A 206 -12.40 0.97 -49.46
N LYS A 207 -11.65 -0.05 -49.02
CA LYS A 207 -11.99 -1.45 -48.80
C LYS A 207 -10.89 -2.21 -48.02
N SER A 208 -11.30 -3.35 -47.49
CA SER A 208 -10.60 -4.39 -46.73
C SER A 208 -9.42 -5.12 -47.42
N SER A 209 -8.63 -5.79 -46.55
CA SER A 209 -8.13 -7.18 -46.62
C SER A 209 -6.88 -7.57 -47.43
N LYS A 210 -5.88 -8.13 -46.73
CA LYS A 210 -5.31 -9.51 -46.85
C LYS A 210 -4.00 -9.61 -46.02
N THR A 211 -3.93 -10.45 -45.00
CA THR A 211 -3.47 -11.87 -45.00
C THR A 211 -1.96 -12.04 -45.27
N THR A 212 -1.22 -12.59 -44.31
CA THR A 212 -0.42 -13.82 -44.48
C THR A 212 0.16 -14.30 -43.15
N ALA A 213 0.03 -15.60 -42.93
CA ALA A 213 0.66 -16.37 -41.88
C ALA A 213 2.01 -16.91 -42.35
N LYS A 214 2.95 -17.17 -41.43
CA LYS A 214 3.80 -18.36 -41.51
C LYS A 214 4.36 -18.74 -40.14
N ALA A 215 4.17 -20.01 -39.80
CA ALA A 215 4.83 -20.74 -38.73
C ALA A 215 6.28 -21.08 -39.12
N ASP A 216 7.14 -21.35 -38.13
CA ASP A 216 7.95 -22.57 -38.16
C ASP A 216 8.46 -22.98 -36.77
N ALA A 217 8.66 -24.27 -36.62
CA ALA A 217 8.90 -25.02 -35.38
C ALA A 217 10.34 -25.56 -35.29
N SER A 218 10.62 -26.29 -34.20
CA SER A 218 11.74 -27.24 -33.96
C SER A 218 13.11 -26.59 -33.65
N GLU A 219 14.02 -27.13 -32.81
CA GLU A 219 14.40 -28.51 -32.45
C GLU A 219 15.39 -28.42 -31.23
N LYS A 220 15.21 -29.08 -30.07
CA LYS A 220 15.64 -30.44 -29.61
C LYS A 220 17.13 -30.60 -29.17
N ARG A 221 17.31 -31.36 -28.06
CA ARG A 221 18.51 -32.06 -27.51
C ARG A 221 19.52 -31.18 -26.75
N GLU A 222 20.13 -31.57 -25.63
CA GLU A 222 20.38 -32.87 -24.96
C GLU A 222 19.79 -32.97 -23.54
#